data_AF-A0A167X6Q3-F1
#
_entry.id   AF-A0A167X6Q3-F1
#
_cell.length_a   1.000
_cell.length_b   1.000
_cell.length_c   1.000
_cell.angle_alpha   90.00
_cell.angle_beta   90.00
_cell.angle_gamma   90.00
#
_symmetry.space_group_name_H-M   'P 1'
#
loop_
_entity.id
_entity.type
_entity.pdbx_description
1 polymer ?
#
loop_
_entity_poly.entity_id
_entity_poly.type
_entity_poly.pdbx_seq_one_letter_code
_entity_poly.pdbx_strand_id
1 'polypeptide(L)'
;MKHFKEKLVVLLMVVPFIFSSCTKDDAPAPTVVNSKVYDLGAVGTSGVTGTATIIEKSDATLSIELELKNTVANASHPAHIHLNTAAEGGDIALTLKSVDGATGKSITTFKALDNGSAITYQALLDFDGYINVHLSADKLSTLVAQGDIGQNDLTGVSKVYPLGSVAVPAISGTATFYKRVNGEALAVVQLQNTPAGGSHPGHIHANTAAQGGGIAFSFKPVNGDTGLSVTNVAKLDNGTAFGYDQVLAYNGYINFHLSATALATLVAQGDIGQNELTGKKVSYVLAQKDVAGINGTVEFAERVNQTTLVTIKLVGTPAGGSHPAHIHENNVATSGNIIAGLNPVNGNTGISKTQVATLVGGAAVTYTQFLTRAAYVNVHLSDANMATIVAQGNIGSSLGTATGETKTYTVTNSGSSSYIFNGEGLTNASNPNFTFKRGGTYTFNVSTPGHPFYLNTVQGTGTTNAFSSGVTNNGAVSGSVKIVVPANAPNTLYYNCEFHGLMTGVITITN
;
A
#
# COMPACT_ATOMS: atom_id res chain seq x y z
N MET A 1 -0.64 8.01 -93.45
CA MET A 1 0.00 9.28 -92.99
C MET A 1 0.19 9.14 -91.48
N LYS A 2 1.37 9.12 -90.86
CA LYS A 2 2.69 9.66 -91.19
C LYS A 2 3.78 8.62 -90.90
N HIS A 3 4.75 8.61 -91.78
CA HIS A 3 6.05 7.94 -91.67
C HIS A 3 6.94 8.62 -90.62
N PHE A 4 7.82 7.85 -89.99
CA PHE A 4 9.17 8.33 -89.69
C PHE A 4 10.21 7.23 -89.94
N LYS A 5 11.36 7.68 -90.43
CA LYS A 5 12.38 6.95 -91.20
C LYS A 5 13.44 6.25 -90.34
N GLU A 6 14.07 5.29 -91.01
CA GLU A 6 15.26 4.48 -90.69
C GLU A 6 16.51 5.26 -90.24
N LYS A 7 17.39 4.59 -89.47
CA LYS A 7 18.84 4.47 -89.77
C LYS A 7 19.41 3.11 -89.34
N LEU A 8 20.17 2.56 -90.28
CA LEU A 8 20.98 1.34 -90.37
C LEU A 8 22.18 1.32 -89.40
N VAL A 9 22.63 0.11 -88.98
CA VAL A 9 24.04 -0.39 -89.01
C VAL A 9 24.06 -1.88 -88.59
N VAL A 10 24.75 -2.67 -89.40
CA VAL A 10 25.01 -4.13 -89.33
C VAL A 10 26.19 -4.42 -88.38
N LEU A 11 26.23 -5.58 -87.69
CA LEU A 11 27.34 -6.58 -87.72
C LEU A 11 27.28 -7.62 -86.56
N LEU A 12 27.11 -8.89 -86.96
CA LEU A 12 27.74 -10.14 -86.50
C LEU A 12 27.78 -10.56 -85.00
N MET A 13 27.37 -11.83 -84.80
CA MET A 13 28.18 -12.92 -84.22
C MET A 13 27.65 -13.60 -82.94
N VAL A 14 27.68 -14.94 -83.03
CA VAL A 14 27.74 -15.98 -81.98
C VAL A 14 26.43 -16.32 -81.25
N VAL A 15 25.91 -17.50 -81.59
CA VAL A 15 25.06 -18.33 -80.72
C VAL A 15 25.96 -18.96 -79.65
N PRO A 16 25.78 -18.67 -78.35
CA PRO A 16 26.37 -19.48 -77.30
C PRO A 16 25.38 -20.60 -76.95
N PHE A 17 25.79 -21.84 -77.21
CA PHE A 17 25.32 -23.00 -76.45
C PHE A 17 25.61 -22.74 -74.97
N ILE A 18 24.59 -22.38 -74.19
CA ILE A 18 24.69 -22.36 -72.74
C ILE A 18 24.38 -23.77 -72.26
N PHE A 19 25.42 -24.47 -71.82
CA PHE A 19 25.28 -25.67 -71.01
C PHE A 19 24.56 -25.29 -69.70
N SER A 20 23.42 -25.95 -69.47
CA SER A 20 22.68 -25.90 -68.22
C SER A 20 23.54 -26.50 -67.10
N SER A 21 24.20 -25.64 -66.32
CA SER A 21 24.78 -25.98 -65.03
C SER A 21 23.67 -25.85 -63.98
N CYS A 22 23.19 -26.98 -63.48
CA CYS A 22 22.27 -27.01 -62.34
C CYS A 22 22.99 -26.46 -61.10
N THR A 23 22.70 -25.20 -60.72
CA THR A 23 22.91 -24.76 -59.35
C THR A 23 21.89 -25.50 -58.47
N LYS A 24 22.36 -26.11 -57.38
CA LYS A 24 21.46 -26.66 -56.36
C LYS A 24 20.60 -25.52 -55.84
N ASP A 25 19.29 -25.59 -56.10
CA ASP A 25 18.29 -24.74 -55.48
C ASP A 25 18.27 -25.05 -53.97
N ASP A 26 19.14 -24.39 -53.19
CA ASP A 26 18.98 -24.34 -51.76
C ASP A 26 17.75 -23.47 -51.48
N ALA A 27 16.65 -24.11 -51.05
CA ALA A 27 15.47 -23.40 -50.63
C ALA A 27 15.84 -22.33 -49.59
N PRO A 28 15.29 -21.12 -49.67
CA PRO A 28 15.63 -20.05 -48.75
C PRO A 28 15.38 -20.47 -47.30
N ALA A 29 16.34 -20.18 -46.42
CA ALA A 29 16.23 -20.53 -45.01
C ALA A 29 14.98 -19.88 -44.38
N PRO A 30 14.25 -20.59 -43.50
CA PRO A 30 13.09 -20.02 -42.83
C PRO A 30 13.44 -18.75 -42.05
N THR A 31 12.64 -17.70 -42.19
CA THR A 31 12.82 -16.41 -41.51
C THR A 31 11.98 -16.35 -40.25
N VAL A 32 12.41 -15.58 -39.24
CA VAL A 32 11.59 -15.30 -38.04
C VAL A 32 10.36 -14.49 -38.42
N VAL A 33 9.19 -14.94 -37.97
CA VAL A 33 7.88 -14.28 -38.19
C VAL A 33 7.39 -13.63 -36.90
N ASN A 34 7.38 -14.38 -35.81
CA ASN A 34 6.96 -13.90 -34.48
C ASN A 34 7.99 -14.31 -33.42
N SER A 35 8.09 -13.52 -32.35
CA SER A 35 8.87 -13.90 -31.18
C SER A 35 8.29 -13.33 -29.88
N LYS A 36 8.51 -14.05 -28.77
CA LYS A 36 8.13 -13.64 -27.42
C LYS A 36 9.23 -14.06 -26.45
N VAL A 37 9.61 -13.12 -25.58
CA VAL A 37 10.64 -13.31 -24.56
C VAL A 37 9.98 -13.49 -23.19
N TYR A 38 10.51 -14.44 -22.42
CA TYR A 38 10.14 -14.70 -21.03
C TYR A 38 11.39 -14.63 -20.15
N ASP A 39 11.24 -14.12 -18.94
CA ASP A 39 12.34 -14.03 -17.98
C ASP A 39 12.51 -15.36 -17.22
N LEU A 40 13.77 -15.74 -16.99
CA LEU A 40 14.15 -16.87 -16.14
C LEU A 40 14.88 -16.33 -14.90
N GLY A 41 14.22 -16.46 -13.75
CA GLY A 41 14.74 -16.06 -12.45
C GLY A 41 15.68 -17.11 -11.85
N ALA A 42 16.58 -16.67 -10.98
CA ALA A 42 17.47 -17.56 -10.24
C ALA A 42 16.69 -18.40 -9.22
N VAL A 43 17.03 -19.68 -9.12
CA VAL A 43 16.50 -20.57 -8.08
C VAL A 43 17.53 -20.75 -6.97
N GLY A 44 17.08 -20.56 -5.71
CA GLY A 44 17.94 -20.64 -4.54
C GLY A 44 19.06 -19.59 -4.58
N THR A 45 20.30 -20.03 -4.33
CA THR A 45 21.49 -19.15 -4.32
C THR A 45 22.32 -19.27 -5.60
N SER A 46 21.74 -19.77 -6.70
CA SER A 46 22.48 -20.04 -7.94
C SER A 46 23.08 -18.76 -8.57
N GLY A 47 22.37 -17.63 -8.46
CA GLY A 47 22.68 -16.40 -9.18
C GLY A 47 22.51 -16.49 -10.70
N VAL A 48 22.04 -17.63 -11.23
CA VAL A 48 21.83 -17.86 -12.66
C VAL A 48 20.50 -17.24 -13.06
N THR A 49 20.52 -16.30 -13.99
CA THR A 49 19.32 -15.62 -14.52
C THR A 49 19.39 -15.59 -16.03
N GLY A 50 18.29 -15.37 -16.72
CA GLY A 50 18.33 -15.31 -18.17
C GLY A 50 16.98 -15.07 -18.81
N THR A 51 16.89 -15.43 -20.09
CA THR A 51 15.66 -15.33 -20.87
C THR A 51 15.43 -16.60 -21.68
N ALA A 52 14.17 -16.87 -21.97
CA ALA A 52 13.72 -17.82 -22.96
C ALA A 52 12.98 -17.08 -24.08
N THR A 53 13.48 -17.16 -25.31
CA THR A 53 12.83 -16.55 -26.47
C THR A 53 12.16 -17.65 -27.30
N ILE A 54 10.82 -17.64 -27.35
CA ILE A 54 10.03 -18.48 -28.24
C ILE A 54 9.92 -17.77 -29.59
N ILE A 55 10.23 -18.48 -30.67
CA ILE A 55 10.32 -17.94 -32.03
C ILE A 55 9.48 -18.83 -32.97
N GLU A 56 8.67 -18.19 -33.81
CA GLU A 56 8.01 -18.82 -34.95
C GLU A 56 8.75 -18.46 -36.24
N LYS A 57 9.02 -19.46 -37.09
CA LYS A 57 9.63 -19.25 -38.41
C LYS A 57 8.60 -19.38 -39.54
N SER A 58 8.95 -18.88 -40.72
CA SER A 58 8.07 -18.81 -41.90
C SER A 58 7.59 -20.16 -42.44
N ASP A 59 8.21 -21.27 -42.04
CA ASP A 59 7.83 -22.65 -42.37
C ASP A 59 7.04 -23.35 -41.24
N ALA A 60 6.53 -22.56 -40.29
CA ALA A 60 5.87 -22.98 -39.06
C ALA A 60 6.73 -23.85 -38.13
N THR A 61 8.06 -23.91 -38.30
CA THR A 61 8.94 -24.43 -37.25
C THR A 61 8.99 -23.47 -36.08
N LEU A 62 9.02 -24.01 -34.86
CA LEU A 62 9.20 -23.25 -33.64
C LEU A 62 10.65 -23.39 -33.17
N SER A 63 11.15 -22.39 -32.46
CA SER A 63 12.44 -22.45 -31.78
C SER A 63 12.34 -21.83 -30.39
N ILE A 64 13.05 -22.40 -29.43
CA ILE A 64 13.27 -21.79 -28.11
C ILE A 64 14.77 -21.54 -27.97
N GLU A 65 15.11 -20.28 -27.75
CA GLU A 65 16.47 -19.85 -27.45
C GLU A 65 16.57 -19.52 -25.97
N LEU A 66 17.46 -20.21 -25.25
CA LEU A 66 17.79 -19.89 -23.87
C LEU A 66 19.08 -19.09 -23.84
N GLU A 67 19.07 -17.96 -23.14
CA GLU A 67 20.25 -17.13 -22.89
C GLU A 67 20.37 -16.83 -21.40
N LEU A 68 21.29 -17.53 -20.74
CA LEU A 68 21.55 -17.47 -19.31
C LEU A 68 22.86 -16.72 -19.03
N LYS A 69 22.89 -16.08 -17.86
CA LYS A 69 24.02 -15.37 -17.29
C LYS A 69 24.47 -16.08 -16.02
N ASN A 70 25.75 -15.94 -15.69
CA ASN A 70 26.39 -16.55 -14.50
C ASN A 70 26.35 -18.09 -14.49
N THR A 71 26.30 -18.73 -15.66
CA THR A 71 26.43 -20.18 -15.77
C THR A 71 27.82 -20.66 -15.36
N VAL A 72 27.93 -21.93 -14.98
CA VAL A 72 29.23 -22.53 -14.64
C VAL A 72 29.93 -22.96 -15.93
N ALA A 73 31.09 -22.38 -16.21
CA ALA A 73 31.86 -22.71 -17.41
C ALA A 73 32.14 -24.22 -17.51
N ASN A 74 31.99 -24.78 -18.72
CA ASN A 74 32.11 -26.21 -19.04
C ASN A 74 31.06 -27.14 -18.40
N ALA A 75 30.04 -26.61 -17.71
CA ALA A 75 28.86 -27.38 -17.36
C ALA A 75 27.91 -27.50 -18.55
N SER A 76 27.11 -28.57 -18.58
CA SER A 76 25.94 -28.70 -19.45
C SER A 76 24.71 -28.64 -18.56
N HIS A 77 23.80 -27.71 -18.82
CA HIS A 77 22.62 -27.46 -18.00
C HIS A 77 21.36 -27.95 -18.73
N PRO A 78 20.84 -29.15 -18.42
CA PRO A 78 19.59 -29.64 -19.00
C PRO A 78 18.44 -28.66 -18.75
N ALA A 79 17.53 -28.54 -19.72
CA ALA A 79 16.38 -27.66 -19.61
C ALA A 79 15.13 -28.31 -20.22
N HIS A 80 13.96 -27.94 -19.70
CA HIS A 80 12.68 -28.51 -20.14
C HIS A 80 11.57 -27.47 -20.03
N ILE A 81 10.56 -27.57 -20.89
CA ILE A 81 9.23 -27.03 -20.61
C ILE A 81 8.44 -28.07 -19.85
N HIS A 82 7.80 -27.65 -18.76
CA HIS A 82 6.90 -28.42 -17.93
C HIS A 82 5.46 -27.88 -18.02
N LEU A 83 4.48 -28.72 -17.64
CA LEU A 83 3.07 -28.34 -17.48
C LEU A 83 2.82 -27.60 -16.15
N ASN A 84 1.71 -26.85 -16.07
CA ASN A 84 1.25 -26.03 -14.93
C ASN A 84 2.14 -24.80 -14.66
N THR A 85 1.97 -24.16 -13.51
CA THR A 85 2.89 -23.12 -13.05
C THR A 85 4.16 -23.69 -12.42
N ALA A 86 5.24 -22.92 -12.42
CA ALA A 86 6.47 -23.20 -11.70
C ALA A 86 6.26 -23.45 -10.18
N ALA A 87 5.25 -22.81 -9.58
CA ALA A 87 4.92 -22.94 -8.17
C ALA A 87 4.23 -24.27 -7.83
N GLU A 88 3.48 -24.84 -8.78
CA GLU A 88 2.77 -26.11 -8.63
C GLU A 88 3.62 -27.30 -9.10
N GLY A 89 4.48 -27.06 -10.09
CA GLY A 89 5.24 -28.09 -10.77
C GLY A 89 4.39 -28.91 -11.75
N GLY A 90 5.03 -29.76 -12.54
CA GLY A 90 4.33 -30.63 -13.47
C GLY A 90 5.26 -31.52 -14.30
N ASP A 91 4.66 -32.39 -15.10
CA ASP A 91 5.38 -33.29 -15.99
C ASP A 91 6.10 -32.52 -17.11
N ILE A 92 7.15 -33.12 -17.67
CA ILE A 92 7.89 -32.56 -18.81
C ILE A 92 6.99 -32.65 -20.06
N ALA A 93 6.77 -31.49 -20.70
CA ALA A 93 6.06 -31.38 -21.97
C ALA A 93 7.02 -31.40 -23.17
N LEU A 94 8.18 -30.75 -23.03
CA LEU A 94 9.19 -30.67 -24.10
C LEU A 94 10.60 -30.66 -23.50
N THR A 95 11.44 -31.57 -23.96
CA THR A 95 12.86 -31.61 -23.62
C THR A 95 13.63 -30.63 -24.49
N LEU A 96 14.37 -29.72 -23.86
CA LEU A 96 15.18 -28.72 -24.56
C LEU A 96 16.64 -29.19 -24.64
N LYS A 97 17.34 -28.69 -25.67
CA LYS A 97 18.80 -28.80 -25.73
C LYS A 97 19.40 -28.13 -24.48
N SER A 98 20.30 -28.85 -23.80
CA SER A 98 21.02 -28.33 -22.64
C SER A 98 21.72 -27.01 -22.96
N VAL A 99 21.66 -26.06 -22.02
CA VAL A 99 22.39 -24.80 -22.09
C VAL A 99 23.88 -25.07 -21.89
N ASP A 100 24.68 -24.60 -22.85
CA ASP A 100 26.14 -24.65 -22.78
C ASP A 100 26.62 -23.68 -21.70
N GLY A 101 27.27 -24.18 -20.65
CA GLY A 101 27.67 -23.37 -19.50
C GLY A 101 28.79 -22.37 -19.78
N ALA A 102 29.56 -22.51 -20.87
CA ALA A 102 30.58 -21.54 -21.26
C ALA A 102 29.97 -20.32 -21.99
N THR A 103 28.96 -20.56 -22.82
CA THR A 103 28.29 -19.48 -23.59
C THR A 103 27.02 -18.96 -22.93
N GLY A 104 26.41 -19.76 -22.05
CA GLY A 104 25.09 -19.52 -21.48
C GLY A 104 23.94 -19.76 -22.47
N LYS A 105 24.17 -20.40 -23.62
CA LYS A 105 23.19 -20.47 -24.72
C LYS A 105 22.75 -21.88 -25.08
N SER A 106 21.48 -22.03 -25.46
CA SER A 106 21.00 -23.16 -26.25
C SER A 106 19.86 -22.76 -27.18
N ILE A 107 19.67 -23.57 -28.23
CA ILE A 107 18.56 -23.44 -29.18
C ILE A 107 17.96 -24.82 -29.41
N THR A 108 16.65 -24.92 -29.28
CA THR A 108 15.86 -26.13 -29.58
C THR A 108 14.87 -25.79 -30.69
N THR A 109 14.89 -26.52 -31.81
CA THR A 109 13.92 -26.37 -32.90
C THR A 109 12.96 -27.56 -32.92
N PHE A 110 11.66 -27.31 -33.02
CA PHE A 110 10.63 -28.34 -32.90
C PHE A 110 9.33 -27.96 -33.65
N LYS A 111 8.45 -28.95 -33.83
CA LYS A 111 7.06 -28.79 -34.34
C LYS A 111 6.02 -29.49 -33.47
N ALA A 112 6.46 -30.32 -32.52
CA ALA A 112 5.64 -31.13 -31.65
C ALA A 112 6.28 -31.22 -30.25
N LEU A 113 5.46 -31.52 -29.26
CA LEU A 113 5.88 -31.87 -27.89
C LEU A 113 6.50 -33.27 -27.84
N ASP A 114 7.09 -33.64 -26.71
CA ASP A 114 7.77 -34.95 -26.54
C ASP A 114 6.80 -36.14 -26.73
N ASN A 115 5.51 -35.94 -26.49
CA ASN A 115 4.48 -36.95 -26.72
C ASN A 115 4.02 -37.07 -28.20
N GLY A 116 4.63 -36.31 -29.10
CA GLY A 116 4.31 -36.29 -30.54
C GLY A 116 3.14 -35.37 -30.93
N SER A 117 2.48 -34.71 -29.97
CA SER A 117 1.39 -33.77 -30.26
C SER A 117 1.94 -32.51 -30.92
N ALA A 118 1.35 -32.11 -32.05
CA ALA A 118 1.71 -30.86 -32.71
C ALA A 118 1.41 -29.65 -31.81
N ILE A 119 2.25 -28.62 -31.90
CA ILE A 119 2.10 -27.38 -31.12
C ILE A 119 2.36 -26.17 -32.03
N THR A 120 1.55 -25.13 -31.89
CA THR A 120 1.69 -23.88 -32.66
C THR A 120 2.28 -22.77 -31.79
N TYR A 121 2.75 -21.69 -32.42
CA TYR A 121 3.22 -20.53 -31.70
C TYR A 121 2.13 -19.93 -30.79
N GLN A 122 0.92 -19.78 -31.32
CA GLN A 122 -0.22 -19.29 -30.52
C GLN A 122 -0.52 -20.21 -29.34
N ALA A 123 -0.50 -21.53 -29.53
CA ALA A 123 -0.71 -22.47 -28.44
C ALA A 123 0.39 -22.42 -27.37
N LEU A 124 1.63 -22.01 -27.71
CA LEU A 124 2.69 -21.74 -26.73
C LEU A 124 2.46 -20.45 -25.94
N LEU A 125 1.81 -19.44 -26.52
CA LEU A 125 1.45 -18.20 -25.81
C LEU A 125 0.31 -18.43 -24.80
N ASP A 126 -0.55 -19.41 -25.07
CA ASP A 126 -1.65 -19.80 -24.17
C ASP A 126 -1.29 -21.02 -23.30
N PHE A 127 -0.04 -21.50 -23.38
CA PHE A 127 0.38 -22.73 -22.74
C PHE A 127 0.42 -22.58 -21.22
N ASP A 128 -0.20 -23.52 -20.52
CA ASP A 128 -0.07 -23.67 -19.08
C ASP A 128 1.25 -24.37 -18.75
N GLY A 129 2.35 -23.60 -18.70
CA GLY A 129 3.66 -24.17 -18.48
C GLY A 129 4.70 -23.22 -17.93
N TYR A 130 5.86 -23.80 -17.66
CA TYR A 130 7.05 -23.11 -17.16
C TYR A 130 8.32 -23.80 -17.65
N ILE A 131 9.44 -23.09 -17.61
CA ILE A 131 10.77 -23.60 -17.97
C ILE A 131 11.58 -23.85 -16.71
N ASN A 132 12.25 -24.99 -16.68
CA ASN A 132 13.28 -25.33 -15.70
C ASN A 132 14.65 -25.42 -16.36
N VAL A 133 15.68 -24.94 -15.66
CA VAL A 133 17.08 -25.19 -15.99
C VAL A 133 17.76 -25.84 -14.79
N HIS A 134 18.42 -26.97 -15.04
CA HIS A 134 19.07 -27.82 -14.05
C HIS A 134 20.56 -27.50 -13.90
N LEU A 135 21.12 -27.81 -12.74
CA LEU A 135 22.53 -27.57 -12.44
C LEU A 135 23.46 -28.40 -13.35
N SER A 136 23.17 -29.69 -13.53
CA SER A 136 23.89 -30.56 -14.48
C SER A 136 23.11 -31.83 -14.76
N ALA A 137 23.56 -32.62 -15.75
CA ALA A 137 22.99 -33.95 -16.05
C ALA A 137 22.99 -34.91 -14.85
N ASP A 138 23.99 -34.80 -13.95
CA ASP A 138 24.08 -35.63 -12.74
C ASP A 138 23.31 -35.04 -11.55
N LYS A 139 22.79 -33.81 -11.68
CA LYS A 139 22.13 -33.06 -10.60
C LYS A 139 20.78 -32.46 -11.06
N LEU A 140 19.95 -33.29 -11.70
CA LEU A 140 18.61 -32.92 -12.20
C LEU A 140 17.58 -32.56 -11.11
N SER A 141 17.89 -32.77 -9.82
CA SER A 141 17.04 -32.30 -8.73
C SER A 141 17.38 -30.87 -8.29
N THR A 142 18.51 -30.32 -8.75
CA THR A 142 18.97 -28.98 -8.39
C THR A 142 18.71 -28.03 -9.54
N LEU A 143 17.74 -27.13 -9.36
CA LEU A 143 17.43 -26.08 -10.33
C LEU A 143 18.37 -24.89 -10.15
N VAL A 144 18.76 -24.26 -11.26
CA VAL A 144 19.55 -23.03 -11.27
C VAL A 144 18.77 -21.83 -11.76
N ALA A 145 17.85 -22.01 -12.71
CA ALA A 145 16.94 -20.97 -13.19
C ALA A 145 15.57 -21.55 -13.52
N GLN A 146 14.53 -20.73 -13.38
CA GLN A 146 13.14 -21.11 -13.62
C GLN A 146 12.32 -19.88 -14.04
N GLY A 147 11.31 -20.08 -14.88
CA GLY A 147 10.36 -19.01 -15.22
C GLY A 147 9.09 -19.54 -15.85
N ASP A 148 7.96 -18.93 -15.50
CA ASP A 148 6.66 -19.22 -16.09
C ASP A 148 6.59 -18.70 -17.54
N ILE A 149 5.87 -19.42 -18.41
CA ILE A 149 5.66 -19.06 -19.82
C ILE A 149 4.17 -19.08 -20.17
N GLY A 150 3.84 -18.61 -21.37
CA GLY A 150 2.48 -18.67 -21.90
C GLY A 150 1.49 -17.94 -21.00
N GLN A 151 0.38 -18.59 -20.66
CA GLN A 151 -0.66 -17.99 -19.84
C GLN A 151 -0.22 -17.72 -18.39
N ASN A 152 0.87 -18.37 -17.94
CA ASN A 152 1.43 -18.22 -16.60
C ASN A 152 2.38 -17.02 -16.50
N ASP A 153 2.78 -16.40 -17.62
CA ASP A 153 3.68 -15.24 -17.63
C ASP A 153 3.17 -14.12 -16.71
N LEU A 154 4.10 -13.39 -16.09
CA LEU A 154 3.76 -12.29 -15.20
C LEU A 154 3.55 -11.01 -16.01
N THR A 155 2.46 -10.31 -15.74
CA THR A 155 2.13 -9.04 -16.40
C THR A 155 2.99 -7.87 -15.94
N GLY A 156 3.83 -8.06 -14.91
CA GLY A 156 4.55 -7.00 -14.20
C GLY A 156 3.69 -6.24 -13.16
N VAL A 157 2.37 -6.42 -13.15
CA VAL A 157 1.49 -5.83 -12.15
C VAL A 157 1.58 -6.61 -10.83
N SER A 158 1.80 -5.90 -9.72
CA SER A 158 1.89 -6.52 -8.41
C SER A 158 1.29 -5.67 -7.28
N LYS A 159 0.97 -6.32 -6.17
CA LYS A 159 0.48 -5.68 -4.94
C LYS A 159 1.20 -6.26 -3.73
N VAL A 160 1.75 -5.40 -2.89
CA VAL A 160 2.44 -5.77 -1.66
C VAL A 160 1.56 -5.44 -0.46
N TYR A 161 1.41 -6.39 0.46
CA TYR A 161 0.79 -6.19 1.76
C TYR A 161 1.80 -6.43 2.89
N PRO A 162 1.99 -5.48 3.82
CA PRO A 162 2.87 -5.67 4.96
C PRO A 162 2.27 -6.65 5.98
N LEU A 163 3.10 -7.53 6.52
CA LEU A 163 2.76 -8.45 7.60
C LEU A 163 3.53 -8.05 8.86
N GLY A 164 2.80 -7.49 9.84
CA GLY A 164 3.36 -7.07 11.13
C GLY A 164 3.56 -8.25 12.08
N SER A 165 4.48 -8.10 13.03
CA SER A 165 4.72 -9.11 14.07
C SER A 165 3.52 -9.25 15.02
N VAL A 166 3.33 -10.46 15.54
CA VAL A 166 2.25 -10.77 16.51
C VAL A 166 2.82 -11.30 17.83
N ALA A 167 2.99 -12.61 17.99
CA ALA A 167 3.51 -13.20 19.23
C ALA A 167 5.05 -13.17 19.32
N VAL A 168 5.73 -13.07 18.18
CA VAL A 168 7.19 -13.04 18.10
C VAL A 168 7.62 -11.70 17.50
N PRO A 169 8.07 -10.73 18.32
CA PRO A 169 8.33 -9.36 17.87
C PRO A 169 9.31 -9.24 16.70
N ALA A 170 10.25 -10.19 16.58
CA ALA A 170 11.27 -10.20 15.53
C ALA A 170 10.77 -10.74 14.18
N ILE A 171 9.64 -11.45 14.13
CA ILE A 171 9.12 -12.04 12.90
C ILE A 171 8.13 -11.09 12.26
N SER A 172 8.45 -10.60 11.07
CA SER A 172 7.59 -9.76 10.23
C SER A 172 7.95 -9.95 8.77
N GLY A 173 7.18 -9.38 7.85
CA GLY A 173 7.45 -9.60 6.43
C GLY A 173 6.46 -8.95 5.49
N THR A 174 6.35 -9.50 4.29
CA THR A 174 5.42 -9.06 3.26
C THR A 174 4.78 -10.25 2.56
N ALA A 175 3.55 -10.04 2.07
CA ALA A 175 2.92 -10.88 1.08
C ALA A 175 2.77 -10.06 -0.21
N THR A 176 3.43 -10.50 -1.28
CA THR A 176 3.34 -9.87 -2.60
C THR A 176 2.55 -10.77 -3.54
N PHE A 177 1.54 -10.21 -4.20
CA PHE A 177 0.76 -10.87 -5.24
C PHE A 177 1.19 -10.31 -6.58
N TYR A 178 1.53 -11.17 -7.54
CA TYR A 178 1.83 -10.79 -8.92
C TYR A 178 0.74 -11.30 -9.84
N LYS A 179 0.26 -10.47 -10.78
CA LYS A 179 -0.79 -10.84 -11.71
C LYS A 179 -0.23 -11.63 -12.88
N ARG A 180 -0.75 -12.85 -13.09
CA ARG A 180 -0.49 -13.67 -14.27
C ARG A 180 -1.35 -13.24 -15.45
N VAL A 181 -0.94 -13.59 -16.67
CA VAL A 181 -1.69 -13.29 -17.91
C VAL A 181 -3.10 -13.90 -17.88
N ASN A 182 -3.26 -15.11 -17.35
CA ASN A 182 -4.56 -15.78 -17.19
C ASN A 182 -5.46 -15.16 -16.08
N GLY A 183 -4.99 -14.14 -15.35
CA GLY A 183 -5.74 -13.48 -14.27
C GLY A 183 -5.57 -14.11 -12.88
N GLU A 184 -4.93 -15.27 -12.77
CA GLU A 184 -4.51 -15.84 -11.50
C GLU A 184 -3.41 -14.96 -10.84
N ALA A 185 -3.14 -15.22 -9.57
CA ALA A 185 -2.05 -14.55 -8.87
C ALA A 185 -0.96 -15.52 -8.43
N LEU A 186 0.30 -15.09 -8.55
CA LEU A 186 1.41 -15.70 -7.84
C LEU A 186 1.58 -14.98 -6.50
N ALA A 187 1.34 -15.69 -5.39
CA ALA A 187 1.60 -15.17 -4.05
C ALA A 187 3.02 -15.54 -3.60
N VAL A 188 3.83 -14.53 -3.31
CA VAL A 188 5.17 -14.65 -2.75
C VAL A 188 5.17 -14.02 -1.36
N VAL A 189 5.33 -14.84 -0.33
CA VAL A 189 5.43 -14.38 1.06
C VAL A 189 6.89 -14.48 1.49
N GLN A 190 7.41 -13.37 2.03
CA GLN A 190 8.74 -13.29 2.61
C GLN A 190 8.63 -12.86 4.06
N LEU A 191 8.85 -13.78 4.98
CA LEU A 191 9.03 -13.50 6.40
C LEU A 191 10.53 -13.38 6.72
N GLN A 192 10.83 -12.55 7.71
CA GLN A 192 12.17 -12.33 8.23
C GLN A 192 12.29 -13.00 9.61
N ASN A 193 13.50 -13.44 9.95
CA ASN A 193 13.84 -14.03 11.25
C ASN A 193 13.00 -15.28 11.60
N THR A 194 12.60 -16.06 10.60
CA THR A 194 11.94 -17.35 10.82
C THR A 194 12.89 -18.36 11.47
N PRO A 195 12.40 -19.22 12.39
CA PRO A 195 13.20 -20.32 12.93
C PRO A 195 13.70 -21.29 11.85
N ALA A 196 15.01 -21.51 11.77
CA ALA A 196 15.64 -22.45 10.83
C ALA A 196 15.08 -23.88 10.97
N GLY A 197 14.93 -24.59 9.86
CA GLY A 197 14.25 -25.89 9.75
C GLY A 197 12.74 -25.85 10.02
N GLY A 198 12.19 -24.66 10.30
CA GLY A 198 10.77 -24.46 10.57
C GLY A 198 9.90 -24.60 9.32
N SER A 199 8.61 -24.85 9.56
CA SER A 199 7.57 -24.76 8.54
C SER A 199 6.41 -23.99 9.15
N HIS A 200 6.06 -22.87 8.51
CA HIS A 200 5.12 -21.90 9.05
C HIS A 200 3.87 -21.85 8.17
N PRO A 201 2.80 -22.59 8.51
CA PRO A 201 1.54 -22.52 7.79
C PRO A 201 1.00 -21.09 7.79
N GLY A 202 0.29 -20.71 6.73
CA GLY A 202 -0.38 -19.42 6.68
C GLY A 202 -1.61 -19.46 5.79
N HIS A 203 -2.50 -18.51 6.01
CA HIS A 203 -3.81 -18.50 5.39
C HIS A 203 -4.27 -17.08 5.05
N ILE A 204 -5.16 -16.96 4.07
CA ILE A 204 -6.08 -15.82 3.94
C ILE A 204 -7.35 -16.15 4.70
N HIS A 205 -7.79 -15.23 5.55
CA HIS A 205 -9.03 -15.29 6.31
C HIS A 205 -10.03 -14.23 5.85
N ALA A 206 -11.31 -14.46 6.10
CA ALA A 206 -12.36 -13.44 5.93
C ALA A 206 -12.32 -12.35 7.03
N ASN A 207 -12.90 -11.19 6.74
CA ASN A 207 -12.99 -9.99 7.58
C ASN A 207 -11.63 -9.31 7.84
N THR A 208 -11.59 -8.32 8.75
CA THR A 208 -10.33 -7.71 9.19
C THR A 208 -9.63 -8.59 10.22
N ALA A 209 -8.32 -8.43 10.35
CA ALA A 209 -7.50 -9.06 11.38
C ALA A 209 -8.01 -8.79 12.81
N ALA A 210 -8.58 -7.61 13.04
CA ALA A 210 -9.14 -7.21 14.33
C ALA A 210 -10.47 -7.91 14.68
N GLN A 211 -11.23 -8.34 13.66
CA GLN A 211 -12.47 -9.10 13.84
C GLN A 211 -12.23 -10.61 13.84
N GLY A 212 -11.20 -11.06 13.12
CA GLY A 212 -11.00 -12.47 12.82
C GLY A 212 -12.02 -13.01 11.82
N GLY A 213 -11.82 -14.25 11.39
CA GLY A 213 -12.74 -14.92 10.47
C GLY A 213 -12.27 -16.32 10.09
N GLY A 214 -13.11 -17.03 9.35
CA GLY A 214 -12.77 -18.36 8.82
C GLY A 214 -11.65 -18.30 7.79
N ILE A 215 -10.95 -19.43 7.63
CA ILE A 215 -9.94 -19.63 6.58
C ILE A 215 -10.66 -19.68 5.22
N ALA A 216 -10.16 -18.93 4.26
CA ALA A 216 -10.64 -18.90 2.88
C ALA A 216 -9.64 -19.52 1.90
N PHE A 217 -8.34 -19.36 2.15
CA PHE A 217 -7.28 -19.88 1.29
C PHE A 217 -6.07 -20.30 2.13
N SER A 218 -5.46 -21.43 1.79
CA SER A 218 -4.26 -21.94 2.45
C SER A 218 -3.02 -21.79 1.57
N PHE A 219 -1.98 -21.11 2.07
CA PHE A 219 -0.70 -21.01 1.37
C PHE A 219 0.13 -22.29 1.52
N LYS A 220 1.10 -22.48 0.63
CA LYS A 220 2.25 -23.31 0.97
C LYS A 220 2.92 -22.74 2.24
N PRO A 221 3.28 -23.57 3.24
CA PRO A 221 3.95 -23.06 4.43
C PRO A 221 5.23 -22.30 4.07
N VAL A 222 5.49 -21.21 4.79
CA VAL A 222 6.78 -20.50 4.70
C VAL A 222 7.87 -21.42 5.23
N ASN A 223 8.92 -21.61 4.42
CA ASN A 223 10.11 -22.36 4.80
C ASN A 223 10.91 -21.54 5.82
N GLY A 224 11.26 -22.15 6.96
CA GLY A 224 11.92 -21.48 8.07
C GLY A 224 13.37 -21.08 7.80
N ASP A 225 14.08 -21.76 6.89
CA ASP A 225 15.45 -21.43 6.51
C ASP A 225 15.53 -20.21 5.58
N THR A 226 14.57 -20.09 4.66
CA THR A 226 14.57 -19.03 3.63
C THR A 226 13.60 -17.89 3.96
N GLY A 227 12.64 -18.12 4.86
CA GLY A 227 11.52 -17.23 5.11
C GLY A 227 10.54 -17.12 3.93
N LEU A 228 10.67 -17.96 2.90
CA LEU A 228 9.94 -17.84 1.64
C LEU A 228 8.79 -18.84 1.55
N SER A 229 7.64 -18.37 1.06
CA SER A 229 6.58 -19.20 0.46
C SER A 229 6.23 -18.66 -0.91
N VAL A 230 6.03 -19.56 -1.87
CA VAL A 230 5.58 -19.25 -3.23
C VAL A 230 4.40 -20.17 -3.53
N THR A 231 3.24 -19.59 -3.84
CA THR A 231 1.98 -20.31 -4.01
C THR A 231 1.19 -19.74 -5.21
N ASN A 232 0.65 -20.60 -6.07
CA ASN A 232 -0.30 -20.20 -7.10
C ASN A 232 -1.69 -19.95 -6.47
N VAL A 233 -2.36 -18.86 -6.85
CA VAL A 233 -3.66 -18.45 -6.31
C VAL A 233 -4.66 -18.33 -7.46
N ALA A 234 -5.43 -19.41 -7.62
CA ALA A 234 -6.46 -19.54 -8.65
C ALA A 234 -7.88 -19.68 -8.07
N LYS A 235 -7.99 -20.29 -6.88
CA LYS A 235 -9.24 -20.60 -6.21
C LYS A 235 -9.08 -20.61 -4.69
N LEU A 236 -10.16 -20.31 -3.98
CA LEU A 236 -10.29 -20.54 -2.53
C LEU A 236 -10.32 -22.04 -2.22
N ASP A 237 -10.14 -22.39 -0.95
CA ASP A 237 -10.14 -23.78 -0.47
C ASP A 237 -11.48 -24.48 -0.72
N ASN A 238 -12.57 -23.72 -0.88
CA ASN A 238 -13.90 -24.24 -1.24
C ASN A 238 -14.13 -24.39 -2.76
N GLY A 239 -13.11 -24.13 -3.59
CA GLY A 239 -13.18 -24.21 -5.04
C GLY A 239 -13.68 -22.96 -5.77
N THR A 240 -14.07 -21.89 -5.06
CA THR A 240 -14.49 -20.62 -5.67
C THR A 240 -13.32 -19.96 -6.38
N ALA A 241 -13.50 -19.51 -7.63
CA ALA A 241 -12.47 -18.79 -8.38
C ALA A 241 -11.98 -17.55 -7.63
N PHE A 242 -10.67 -17.39 -7.52
CA PHE A 242 -10.02 -16.35 -6.72
C PHE A 242 -8.63 -16.05 -7.30
N GLY A 243 -8.56 -15.07 -8.18
CA GLY A 243 -7.32 -14.60 -8.80
C GLY A 243 -6.89 -13.22 -8.28
N TYR A 244 -6.03 -12.55 -9.04
CA TYR A 244 -5.40 -11.30 -8.62
C TYR A 244 -6.41 -10.20 -8.29
N ASP A 245 -7.37 -9.97 -9.17
CA ASP A 245 -8.35 -8.89 -8.99
C ASP A 245 -9.28 -9.19 -7.78
N GLN A 246 -9.57 -10.47 -7.50
CA GLN A 246 -10.32 -10.86 -6.30
C GLN A 246 -9.52 -10.61 -5.02
N VAL A 247 -8.20 -10.84 -5.00
CA VAL A 247 -7.35 -10.52 -3.84
C VAL A 247 -7.45 -9.03 -3.48
N LEU A 248 -7.41 -8.14 -4.48
CA LEU A 248 -7.50 -6.68 -4.26
C LEU A 248 -8.86 -6.25 -3.71
N ALA A 249 -9.92 -6.94 -4.10
CA ALA A 249 -11.27 -6.66 -3.65
C ALA A 249 -11.69 -7.47 -2.42
N TYR A 250 -10.83 -8.32 -1.85
CA TYR A 250 -11.24 -9.21 -0.78
C TYR A 250 -11.36 -8.46 0.56
N ASN A 251 -12.43 -8.72 1.32
CA ASN A 251 -12.52 -8.36 2.73
C ASN A 251 -11.83 -9.45 3.55
N GLY A 252 -10.51 -9.35 3.69
CA GLY A 252 -9.72 -10.36 4.39
C GLY A 252 -8.46 -9.85 5.06
N TYR A 253 -7.77 -10.79 5.69
CA TYR A 253 -6.43 -10.63 6.24
C TYR A 253 -5.61 -11.90 6.05
N ILE A 254 -4.29 -11.78 6.12
CA ILE A 254 -3.34 -12.89 6.09
C ILE A 254 -2.77 -13.10 7.49
N ASN A 255 -2.56 -14.35 7.88
CA ASN A 255 -1.75 -14.70 9.05
C ASN A 255 -0.78 -15.85 8.76
N PHE A 256 0.23 -15.97 9.61
CA PHE A 256 1.17 -17.09 9.64
C PHE A 256 1.33 -17.60 11.07
N HIS A 257 1.44 -18.92 11.19
CA HIS A 257 1.57 -19.64 12.44
C HIS A 257 3.03 -19.96 12.76
N LEU A 258 3.36 -20.14 14.03
CA LEU A 258 4.72 -20.47 14.46
C LEU A 258 5.17 -21.83 13.94
N SER A 259 4.28 -22.83 13.92
CA SER A 259 4.55 -24.13 13.28
C SER A 259 3.26 -24.92 13.09
N ALA A 260 3.33 -26.02 12.34
CA ALA A 260 2.21 -26.97 12.23
C ALA A 260 1.77 -27.60 13.57
N THR A 261 2.64 -27.62 14.58
CA THR A 261 2.33 -28.10 15.95
C THR A 261 1.94 -26.98 16.91
N ALA A 262 2.14 -25.72 16.52
CA ALA A 262 1.87 -24.53 17.32
C ALA A 262 0.93 -23.55 16.58
N LEU A 263 -0.19 -24.06 16.05
CA LEU A 263 -1.16 -23.27 15.29
C LEU A 263 -1.84 -22.17 16.10
N ALA A 264 -1.88 -22.25 17.43
CA ALA A 264 -2.43 -21.17 18.25
C ALA A 264 -1.51 -19.92 18.28
N THR A 265 -0.23 -20.07 17.96
CA THR A 265 0.76 -18.98 18.02
C THR A 265 0.91 -18.33 16.65
N LEU A 266 0.40 -17.12 16.50
CA LEU A 266 0.58 -16.32 15.28
C LEU A 266 1.91 -15.57 15.33
N VAL A 267 2.67 -15.61 14.24
CA VAL A 267 3.97 -14.92 14.13
C VAL A 267 3.90 -13.64 13.31
N ALA A 268 3.09 -13.62 12.25
CA ALA A 268 2.91 -12.47 11.38
C ALA A 268 1.45 -12.35 10.91
N GLN A 269 0.95 -11.12 10.77
CA GLN A 269 -0.42 -10.85 10.33
C GLN A 269 -0.52 -9.50 9.60
N GLY A 270 -1.41 -9.40 8.61
CA GLY A 270 -1.70 -8.14 7.91
C GLY A 270 -3.05 -8.16 7.19
N ASP A 271 -3.76 -7.04 7.21
CA ASP A 271 -4.99 -6.85 6.44
C ASP A 271 -4.69 -6.76 4.93
N ILE A 272 -5.58 -7.28 4.08
CA ILE A 272 -5.43 -7.27 2.62
C ILE A 272 -6.68 -6.71 1.92
N GLY A 273 -6.54 -6.42 0.63
CA GLY A 273 -7.63 -5.99 -0.24
C GLY A 273 -8.35 -4.77 0.30
N GLN A 274 -9.66 -4.87 0.46
CA GLN A 274 -10.51 -3.79 0.97
C GLN A 274 -10.14 -3.32 2.38
N ASN A 275 -9.48 -4.18 3.15
CA ASN A 275 -9.08 -3.87 4.52
C ASN A 275 -7.76 -3.12 4.59
N GLU A 276 -7.01 -2.96 3.49
CA GLU A 276 -5.78 -2.18 3.54
C GLU A 276 -6.02 -0.75 4.05
N LEU A 277 -5.07 -0.21 4.82
CA LEU A 277 -5.11 1.17 5.27
C LEU A 277 -4.65 2.11 4.15
N THR A 278 -5.38 3.22 3.95
CA THR A 278 -5.02 4.23 2.93
C THR A 278 -3.83 5.11 3.35
N GLY A 279 -3.42 5.01 4.62
CA GLY A 279 -2.45 5.92 5.25
C GLY A 279 -3.09 7.17 5.86
N LYS A 280 -4.34 7.51 5.50
CA LYS A 280 -5.06 8.62 6.17
C LYS A 280 -5.42 8.23 7.59
N LYS A 281 -5.07 9.08 8.54
CA LYS A 281 -5.36 8.88 9.94
C LYS A 281 -5.43 10.18 10.72
N VAL A 282 -6.16 10.15 11.83
CA VAL A 282 -6.21 11.23 12.82
C VAL A 282 -6.15 10.64 14.22
N SER A 283 -5.45 11.32 15.12
CA SER A 283 -5.30 10.89 16.51
C SER A 283 -5.81 11.95 17.47
N TYR A 284 -6.46 11.48 18.53
CA TYR A 284 -7.04 12.32 19.57
C TYR A 284 -6.51 11.88 20.94
N VAL A 285 -6.36 12.85 21.84
CA VAL A 285 -5.91 12.58 23.22
C VAL A 285 -7.08 12.07 24.04
N LEU A 286 -6.85 11.00 24.81
CA LEU A 286 -7.73 10.53 25.87
C LEU A 286 -7.10 10.93 27.21
N ALA A 287 -7.66 11.97 27.83
CA ALA A 287 -7.20 12.46 29.11
C ALA A 287 -7.62 11.51 30.24
N GLN A 288 -6.81 11.50 31.30
CA GLN A 288 -7.14 10.83 32.55
C GLN A 288 -8.45 11.37 33.13
N LYS A 289 -9.25 10.51 33.76
CA LYS A 289 -10.49 10.90 34.43
C LYS A 289 -10.58 10.42 35.88
N ASP A 290 -11.29 9.33 36.16
CA ASP A 290 -11.63 8.91 37.53
C ASP A 290 -10.50 8.13 38.20
N VAL A 291 -9.56 7.58 37.42
CA VAL A 291 -8.43 6.79 37.90
C VAL A 291 -7.13 7.49 37.53
N ALA A 292 -6.33 7.83 38.55
CA ALA A 292 -5.05 8.48 38.36
C ALA A 292 -4.05 7.57 37.62
N GLY A 293 -3.25 8.16 36.73
CA GLY A 293 -2.19 7.49 35.98
C GLY A 293 -2.61 6.85 34.66
N ILE A 294 -3.91 6.77 34.34
CA ILE A 294 -4.40 6.17 33.09
C ILE A 294 -4.77 7.25 32.08
N ASN A 295 -4.12 7.27 30.93
CA ASN A 295 -4.40 8.20 29.82
C ASN A 295 -3.84 7.64 28.51
N GLY A 296 -4.06 8.31 27.39
CA GLY A 296 -3.45 7.90 26.13
C GLY A 296 -4.04 8.56 24.90
N THR A 297 -4.16 7.80 23.83
CA THR A 297 -4.71 8.29 22.55
C THR A 297 -5.67 7.30 21.91
N VAL A 298 -6.51 7.84 21.02
CA VAL A 298 -7.30 7.06 20.08
C VAL A 298 -6.99 7.53 18.65
N GLU A 299 -6.60 6.60 17.78
CA GLU A 299 -6.30 6.82 16.37
C GLU A 299 -7.41 6.23 15.50
N PHE A 300 -7.91 7.02 14.55
CA PHE A 300 -8.85 6.61 13.53
C PHE A 300 -8.08 6.53 12.21
N ALA A 301 -8.01 5.36 11.60
CA ALA A 301 -7.33 5.13 10.33
C ALA A 301 -8.32 4.65 9.26
N GLU A 302 -8.24 5.26 8.08
CA GLU A 302 -9.12 4.96 6.94
C GLU A 302 -8.66 3.68 6.25
N ARG A 303 -9.62 2.77 5.97
CA ARG A 303 -9.41 1.61 5.11
C ARG A 303 -9.83 1.91 3.67
N VAL A 304 -9.36 1.13 2.70
CA VAL A 304 -9.69 1.26 1.27
C VAL A 304 -11.20 1.23 1.02
N ASN A 305 -11.96 0.41 1.75
CA ASN A 305 -13.43 0.40 1.70
C ASN A 305 -14.12 1.56 2.46
N GLN A 306 -13.38 2.61 2.82
CA GLN A 306 -13.84 3.82 3.52
C GLN A 306 -14.32 3.60 4.96
N THR A 307 -14.24 2.38 5.48
CA THR A 307 -14.53 2.10 6.89
C THR A 307 -13.35 2.52 7.78
N THR A 308 -13.53 2.45 9.11
CA THR A 308 -12.52 2.97 10.04
C THR A 308 -11.95 1.88 10.94
N LEU A 309 -10.62 1.79 11.01
CA LEU A 309 -9.94 1.10 12.09
C LEU A 309 -9.71 2.09 13.24
N VAL A 310 -10.31 1.82 14.40
CA VAL A 310 -10.13 2.60 15.63
C VAL A 310 -9.11 1.87 16.50
N THR A 311 -8.00 2.53 16.82
CA THR A 311 -6.96 2.00 17.70
C THR A 311 -6.84 2.86 18.96
N ILE A 312 -7.13 2.30 20.12
CA ILE A 312 -6.87 2.96 21.41
C ILE A 312 -5.52 2.48 21.94
N LYS A 313 -4.71 3.41 22.44
CA LYS A 313 -3.44 3.15 23.13
C LYS A 313 -3.44 3.91 24.45
N LEU A 314 -3.57 3.20 25.56
CA LEU A 314 -3.48 3.73 26.91
C LEU A 314 -2.15 3.36 27.55
N VAL A 315 -1.71 4.19 28.48
CA VAL A 315 -0.63 3.92 29.42
C VAL A 315 -1.20 3.80 30.83
N GLY A 316 -0.51 3.06 31.70
CA GLY A 316 -0.91 2.91 33.11
C GLY A 316 -2.07 1.93 33.36
N THR A 317 -2.51 1.16 32.36
CA THR A 317 -3.57 0.16 32.55
C THR A 317 -3.13 -0.98 33.48
N PRO A 318 -3.99 -1.45 34.40
CA PRO A 318 -3.69 -2.60 35.24
C PRO A 318 -3.52 -3.90 34.43
N ALA A 319 -2.45 -4.65 34.71
CA ALA A 319 -2.20 -5.95 34.09
C ALA A 319 -3.36 -6.93 34.34
N GLY A 320 -3.71 -7.71 33.32
CA GLY A 320 -4.88 -8.61 33.31
C GLY A 320 -6.24 -7.90 33.19
N GLY A 321 -6.27 -6.56 33.18
CA GLY A 321 -7.49 -5.79 33.02
C GLY A 321 -8.13 -5.93 31.63
N SER A 322 -9.45 -5.75 31.58
CA SER A 322 -10.23 -5.55 30.35
C SER A 322 -11.01 -4.25 30.53
N HIS A 323 -10.78 -3.27 29.67
CA HIS A 323 -11.34 -1.92 29.80
C HIS A 323 -12.28 -1.62 28.64
N PRO A 324 -13.60 -1.85 28.78
CA PRO A 324 -14.57 -1.58 27.72
C PRO A 324 -14.50 -0.13 27.24
N ALA A 325 -14.74 0.08 25.95
CA ALA A 325 -14.63 1.40 25.34
C ALA A 325 -15.77 1.63 24.36
N HIS A 326 -16.23 2.88 24.29
CA HIS A 326 -17.36 3.27 23.45
C HIS A 326 -17.12 4.65 22.84
N ILE A 327 -17.69 4.86 21.66
CA ILE A 327 -17.84 6.19 21.06
C ILE A 327 -19.27 6.65 21.31
N HIS A 328 -19.41 7.87 21.83
CA HIS A 328 -20.68 8.54 22.11
C HIS A 328 -20.87 9.73 21.16
N GLU A 329 -22.13 10.10 20.91
CA GLU A 329 -22.46 11.37 20.23
C GLU A 329 -22.26 12.59 21.15
N ASN A 330 -22.32 13.79 20.57
CA ASN A 330 -22.08 15.08 21.22
C ASN A 330 -20.64 15.22 21.76
N ASN A 331 -20.47 15.85 22.91
CA ASN A 331 -19.18 16.06 23.55
C ASN A 331 -19.21 15.63 25.01
N VAL A 332 -18.03 15.53 25.62
CA VAL A 332 -17.85 15.12 27.02
C VAL A 332 -18.71 15.94 27.99
N ALA A 333 -18.91 17.23 27.76
CA ALA A 333 -19.64 18.12 28.67
C ALA A 333 -21.17 17.90 28.61
N THR A 334 -21.68 17.49 27.46
CA THR A 334 -23.12 17.32 27.23
C THR A 334 -23.57 15.87 27.26
N SER A 335 -22.63 14.92 27.15
CA SER A 335 -22.89 13.48 27.06
C SER A 335 -23.77 13.12 25.84
N GLY A 336 -23.93 11.83 25.57
CA GLY A 336 -24.72 11.34 24.45
C GLY A 336 -24.86 9.84 24.43
N ASN A 337 -25.74 9.34 23.56
CA ASN A 337 -25.90 7.90 23.37
C ASN A 337 -24.63 7.29 22.77
N ILE A 338 -24.43 5.99 23.02
CA ILE A 338 -23.38 5.21 22.38
C ILE A 338 -23.73 5.06 20.90
N ILE A 339 -22.81 5.47 20.03
CA ILE A 339 -22.93 5.36 18.58
C ILE A 339 -22.04 4.27 17.99
N ALA A 340 -21.01 3.82 18.70
CA ALA A 340 -20.22 2.66 18.32
C ALA A 340 -19.60 1.98 19.56
N GLY A 341 -19.71 0.66 19.63
CA GLY A 341 -18.97 -0.15 20.59
C GLY A 341 -17.55 -0.42 20.10
N LEU A 342 -16.58 -0.38 21.00
CA LEU A 342 -15.18 -0.71 20.72
C LEU A 342 -14.78 -1.97 21.50
N ASN A 343 -13.83 -2.72 20.94
CA ASN A 343 -13.17 -3.79 21.66
C ASN A 343 -12.54 -3.25 22.95
N PRO A 344 -12.64 -3.96 24.08
CA PRO A 344 -12.02 -3.53 25.32
C PRO A 344 -10.51 -3.33 25.16
N VAL A 345 -9.95 -2.30 25.81
CA VAL A 345 -8.50 -2.10 25.90
C VAL A 345 -7.93 -3.20 26.78
N ASN A 346 -6.96 -3.95 26.25
CA ASN A 346 -6.27 -5.00 26.98
C ASN A 346 -5.34 -4.38 28.02
N GLY A 347 -5.51 -4.71 29.30
CA GLY A 347 -4.78 -4.10 30.40
C GLY A 347 -3.28 -4.42 30.43
N ASN A 348 -2.85 -5.53 29.81
CA ASN A 348 -1.42 -5.87 29.69
C ASN A 348 -0.70 -5.01 28.65
N THR A 349 -1.36 -4.73 27.52
CA THR A 349 -0.74 -4.02 26.39
C THR A 349 -1.12 -2.56 26.33
N GLY A 350 -2.21 -2.16 26.98
CA GLY A 350 -2.85 -0.85 26.83
C GLY A 350 -3.50 -0.64 25.46
N ILE A 351 -3.65 -1.69 24.64
CA ILE A 351 -4.08 -1.54 23.24
C ILE A 351 -5.46 -2.16 23.01
N SER A 352 -6.29 -1.47 22.23
CA SER A 352 -7.47 -2.01 21.55
C SER A 352 -7.41 -1.65 20.07
N LYS A 353 -7.93 -2.55 19.23
CA LYS A 353 -8.17 -2.31 17.80
C LYS A 353 -9.59 -2.76 17.48
N THR A 354 -10.38 -1.90 16.86
CA THR A 354 -11.77 -2.19 16.49
C THR A 354 -12.03 -1.76 15.05
N GLN A 355 -12.64 -2.63 14.28
CA GLN A 355 -13.19 -2.28 12.97
C GLN A 355 -14.58 -1.67 13.14
N VAL A 356 -14.76 -0.44 12.66
CA VAL A 356 -16.06 0.26 12.70
C VAL A 356 -16.52 0.58 11.28
N ALA A 357 -17.59 -0.09 10.87
CA ALA A 357 -18.24 0.08 9.56
C ALA A 357 -19.71 0.53 9.69
N THR A 358 -20.32 0.31 10.86
CA THR A 358 -21.71 0.66 11.14
C THR A 358 -21.81 1.30 12.52
N LEU A 359 -22.79 2.18 12.68
CA LEU A 359 -23.21 2.72 13.98
C LEU A 359 -24.08 1.71 14.73
N VAL A 360 -24.32 1.98 16.01
CA VAL A 360 -25.41 1.37 16.77
C VAL A 360 -26.71 1.60 15.99
N GLY A 361 -27.46 0.52 15.73
CA GLY A 361 -28.64 0.54 14.85
C GLY A 361 -28.39 0.12 13.40
N GLY A 362 -27.14 -0.17 13.02
CA GLY A 362 -26.79 -0.81 11.74
C GLY A 362 -26.57 0.13 10.56
N ALA A 363 -26.76 1.44 10.74
CA ALA A 363 -26.47 2.42 9.70
C ALA A 363 -24.97 2.42 9.35
N ALA A 364 -24.63 2.29 8.07
CA ALA A 364 -23.24 2.36 7.60
C ALA A 364 -22.64 3.74 7.90
N VAL A 365 -21.33 3.76 8.16
CA VAL A 365 -20.59 4.99 8.45
C VAL A 365 -19.18 4.90 7.89
N THR A 366 -18.78 5.95 7.17
CA THR A 366 -17.43 6.08 6.62
C THR A 366 -16.50 6.80 7.58
N TYR A 367 -15.19 6.68 7.32
CA TYR A 367 -14.14 7.43 7.99
C TYR A 367 -14.41 8.94 8.00
N THR A 368 -14.69 9.53 6.84
CA THR A 368 -14.96 10.98 6.73
C THR A 368 -16.22 11.39 7.49
N GLN A 369 -17.26 10.55 7.48
CA GLN A 369 -18.46 10.78 8.29
C GLN A 369 -18.15 10.71 9.78
N PHE A 370 -17.30 9.79 10.23
CA PHE A 370 -16.87 9.74 11.64
C PHE A 370 -16.14 11.00 12.08
N LEU A 371 -15.24 11.53 11.25
CA LEU A 371 -14.43 12.71 11.61
C LEU A 371 -15.21 14.02 11.67
N THR A 372 -16.37 14.10 11.01
CA THR A 372 -17.21 15.31 10.97
C THR A 372 -18.32 15.29 12.01
N ARG A 373 -18.50 14.19 12.73
CA ARG A 373 -19.49 14.06 13.80
C ARG A 373 -18.99 14.68 15.09
N ALA A 374 -19.93 15.28 15.83
CA ALA A 374 -19.71 15.62 17.22
C ALA A 374 -19.76 14.32 18.03
N ALA A 375 -18.61 13.88 18.52
CA ALA A 375 -18.49 12.65 19.29
C ALA A 375 -17.40 12.74 20.37
N TYR A 376 -17.42 11.80 21.31
CA TYR A 376 -16.35 11.60 22.28
C TYR A 376 -16.16 10.11 22.60
N VAL A 377 -15.00 9.76 23.12
CA VAL A 377 -14.64 8.39 23.50
C VAL A 377 -14.58 8.28 25.01
N ASN A 378 -15.15 7.19 25.52
CA ASN A 378 -15.02 6.75 26.91
C ASN A 378 -14.29 5.41 26.95
N VAL A 379 -13.39 5.26 27.92
CA VAL A 379 -12.82 3.97 28.33
C VAL A 379 -13.13 3.76 29.80
N HIS A 380 -13.73 2.62 30.13
CA HIS A 380 -14.23 2.27 31.45
C HIS A 380 -13.22 1.43 32.23
N LEU A 381 -13.36 1.35 33.56
CA LEU A 381 -12.44 0.59 34.40
C LEU A 381 -12.51 -0.92 34.16
N SER A 382 -13.70 -1.51 34.13
CA SER A 382 -13.89 -2.94 33.85
C SER A 382 -15.36 -3.28 33.60
N ASP A 383 -15.67 -4.45 33.02
CA ASP A 383 -17.05 -4.93 32.83
C ASP A 383 -17.91 -4.86 34.12
N ALA A 384 -17.29 -5.11 35.28
CA ALA A 384 -17.95 -5.01 36.59
C ALA A 384 -18.11 -3.57 37.10
N ASN A 385 -17.35 -2.61 36.55
CA ASN A 385 -17.39 -1.21 36.92
C ASN A 385 -17.44 -0.29 35.70
N MET A 386 -18.64 -0.24 35.09
CA MET A 386 -18.96 0.66 33.97
C MET A 386 -19.15 2.12 34.38
N ALA A 387 -19.35 2.43 35.66
CA ALA A 387 -19.51 3.82 36.10
C ALA A 387 -18.19 4.59 36.14
N THR A 388 -17.07 3.90 36.41
CA THR A 388 -15.74 4.52 36.48
C THR A 388 -15.09 4.62 35.10
N ILE A 389 -14.77 5.85 34.68
CA ILE A 389 -14.08 6.16 33.42
C ILE A 389 -12.60 6.38 33.67
N VAL A 390 -11.75 5.56 33.04
CA VAL A 390 -10.29 5.65 33.19
C VAL A 390 -9.66 6.67 32.25
N ALA A 391 -10.19 6.78 31.02
CA ALA A 391 -9.73 7.74 30.03
C ALA A 391 -10.89 8.26 29.16
N GLN A 392 -10.86 9.54 28.81
CA GLN A 392 -11.95 10.20 28.07
C GLN A 392 -11.41 11.31 27.15
N GLY A 393 -12.02 11.50 25.98
CA GLY A 393 -11.65 12.60 25.09
C GLY A 393 -12.67 12.90 23.99
N ASN A 394 -12.82 14.18 23.66
CA ASN A 394 -13.61 14.62 22.49
C ASN A 394 -12.90 14.20 21.18
N ILE A 395 -13.69 13.87 20.17
CA ILE A 395 -13.23 13.51 18.83
C ILE A 395 -14.05 14.24 17.77
N GLY A 396 -13.64 14.12 16.49
CA GLY A 396 -14.37 14.72 15.38
C GLY A 396 -14.60 16.22 15.57
N SER A 397 -15.83 16.70 15.30
CA SER A 397 -16.16 18.11 15.45
C SER A 397 -16.27 18.58 16.91
N SER A 398 -16.29 17.66 17.88
CA SER A 398 -16.37 18.00 19.31
C SER A 398 -15.07 18.57 19.88
N LEU A 399 -13.94 18.42 19.17
CA LEU A 399 -12.68 19.08 19.53
C LEU A 399 -12.74 20.60 19.40
N GLY A 400 -13.69 21.12 18.61
CA GLY A 400 -14.03 22.53 18.57
C GLY A 400 -15.05 22.96 19.65
N THR A 401 -15.48 22.03 20.53
CA THR A 401 -16.46 22.29 21.61
C THR A 401 -15.93 21.98 23.01
N ALA A 402 -14.62 21.76 23.18
CA ALA A 402 -14.02 22.19 24.43
C ALA A 402 -14.42 23.66 24.58
N THR A 403 -15.02 24.06 25.70
CA THR A 403 -15.31 25.46 25.99
C THR A 403 -13.97 26.20 26.04
N GLY A 404 -13.42 26.50 24.87
CA GLY A 404 -12.35 27.44 24.71
C GLY A 404 -12.87 28.74 25.27
N GLU A 405 -12.04 29.37 26.08
CA GLU A 405 -12.35 30.71 26.58
C GLU A 405 -12.79 31.58 25.40
N THR A 406 -13.89 32.30 25.60
CA THR A 406 -14.35 33.30 24.66
C THR A 406 -13.94 34.65 25.22
N LYS A 407 -13.07 35.35 24.50
CA LYS A 407 -12.53 36.64 24.91
C LYS A 407 -12.79 37.67 23.82
N THR A 408 -13.18 38.87 24.24
CA THR A 408 -13.47 39.96 23.31
C THR A 408 -12.66 41.20 23.65
N TYR A 409 -11.90 41.69 22.69
CA TYR A 409 -11.09 42.89 22.80
C TYR A 409 -11.62 43.97 21.87
N THR A 410 -11.63 45.22 22.34
CA THR A 410 -11.81 46.39 21.47
C THR A 410 -10.43 46.87 21.03
N VAL A 411 -10.27 47.12 19.74
CA VAL A 411 -8.99 47.52 19.14
C VAL A 411 -9.15 48.88 18.45
N THR A 412 -8.41 49.88 18.92
CA THR A 412 -8.23 51.18 18.27
C THR A 412 -6.75 51.38 17.93
N ASN A 413 -6.37 52.53 17.38
CA ASN A 413 -4.98 52.85 17.04
C ASN A 413 -4.56 54.19 17.64
N SER A 414 -3.27 54.30 17.98
CA SER A 414 -2.62 55.56 18.34
C SER A 414 -1.62 55.91 17.25
N GLY A 415 -2.02 56.80 16.34
CA GLY A 415 -1.25 57.10 15.12
C GLY A 415 -0.87 55.83 14.36
N SER A 416 0.37 55.80 13.87
CA SER A 416 0.98 54.67 13.16
C SER A 416 1.92 53.82 14.03
N SER A 417 1.95 54.04 15.34
CA SER A 417 2.91 53.41 16.24
C SER A 417 2.32 52.22 17.00
N SER A 418 1.02 52.22 17.33
CA SER A 418 0.42 51.10 18.06
C SER A 418 -1.06 50.88 17.85
N TYR A 419 -1.46 49.60 17.95
CA TYR A 419 -2.81 49.22 18.30
C TYR A 419 -3.02 49.36 19.80
N ILE A 420 -4.18 49.87 20.19
CA ILE A 420 -4.60 50.07 21.58
C ILE A 420 -5.74 49.09 21.89
N PHE A 421 -5.53 48.24 22.89
CA PHE A 421 -6.46 47.19 23.27
C PHE A 421 -7.15 47.48 24.60
N ASN A 422 -8.45 47.20 24.65
CA ASN A 422 -9.28 47.25 25.85
C ASN A 422 -10.12 45.95 25.96
N GLY A 423 -10.51 45.58 27.18
CA GLY A 423 -11.31 44.38 27.46
C GLY A 423 -10.50 43.23 28.07
N GLU A 424 -11.17 42.29 28.72
CA GLU A 424 -10.55 41.09 29.35
C GLU A 424 -9.38 41.43 30.30
N GLY A 425 -9.50 42.51 31.06
CA GLY A 425 -8.47 42.99 31.99
C GLY A 425 -7.43 43.95 31.39
N LEU A 426 -7.52 44.28 30.10
CA LEU A 426 -6.69 45.32 29.47
C LEU A 426 -7.38 46.69 29.52
N THR A 427 -6.61 47.73 29.83
CA THR A 427 -7.02 49.14 29.77
C THR A 427 -5.97 49.94 29.01
N ASN A 428 -6.33 50.45 27.83
CA ASN A 428 -5.47 51.21 26.91
C ASN A 428 -4.09 50.57 26.69
N ALA A 429 -4.03 49.25 26.60
CA ALA A 429 -2.78 48.52 26.44
C ALA A 429 -2.23 48.72 25.02
N SER A 430 -1.02 49.25 24.90
CA SER A 430 -0.35 49.48 23.61
C SER A 430 0.40 48.23 23.17
N ASN A 431 0.00 47.64 22.04
CA ASN A 431 0.59 46.44 21.45
C ASN A 431 0.89 45.30 22.46
N PRO A 432 -0.06 44.86 23.31
CA PRO A 432 0.17 43.78 24.26
C PRO A 432 0.41 42.45 23.55
N ASN A 433 1.17 41.55 24.19
CA ASN A 433 1.21 40.16 23.77
C ASN A 433 0.01 39.40 24.35
N PHE A 434 -0.39 38.32 23.69
CA PHE A 434 -1.49 37.47 24.13
C PHE A 434 -1.03 36.03 24.35
N THR A 435 -1.76 35.33 25.21
CA THR A 435 -1.70 33.87 25.32
C THR A 435 -3.09 33.33 25.04
N PHE A 436 -3.23 32.57 23.96
CA PHE A 436 -4.48 31.94 23.55
C PHE A 436 -4.39 30.43 23.71
N LYS A 437 -5.54 29.79 23.90
CA LYS A 437 -5.67 28.34 24.00
C LYS A 437 -6.23 27.77 22.71
N ARG A 438 -5.74 26.62 22.29
CA ARG A 438 -6.36 25.84 21.21
C ARG A 438 -7.82 25.54 21.56
N GLY A 439 -8.70 25.71 20.58
CA GLY A 439 -10.17 25.66 20.77
C GLY A 439 -10.79 26.95 21.32
N GLY A 440 -9.99 27.91 21.79
CA GLY A 440 -10.44 29.24 22.22
C GLY A 440 -11.02 30.08 21.09
N THR A 441 -11.98 30.95 21.41
CA THR A 441 -12.53 31.93 20.48
C THR A 441 -12.15 33.34 20.91
N TYR A 442 -11.43 34.04 20.06
CA TYR A 442 -10.96 35.40 20.34
C TYR A 442 -11.51 36.34 19.29
N THR A 443 -12.18 37.40 19.76
CA THR A 443 -12.81 38.40 18.91
C THR A 443 -12.15 39.75 19.14
N PHE A 444 -11.70 40.38 18.06
CA PHE A 444 -11.17 41.74 18.03
C PHE A 444 -12.19 42.63 17.34
N ASN A 445 -12.83 43.51 18.10
CA ASN A 445 -13.69 44.57 17.58
C ASN A 445 -12.82 45.73 17.13
N VAL A 446 -12.45 45.71 15.86
CA VAL A 446 -11.50 46.65 15.26
C VAL A 446 -12.22 47.93 14.85
N SER A 447 -11.60 49.06 15.17
CA SER A 447 -11.96 50.40 14.69
C SER A 447 -10.68 51.20 14.47
N THR A 448 -9.95 50.85 13.41
CA THR A 448 -8.59 51.36 13.11
C THR A 448 -8.49 51.83 11.65
N PRO A 449 -9.16 52.93 11.26
CA PRO A 449 -9.15 53.43 9.90
C PRO A 449 -7.73 53.64 9.37
N GLY A 450 -7.41 53.08 8.20
CA GLY A 450 -6.06 53.15 7.61
C GLY A 450 -5.02 52.21 8.21
N HIS A 451 -5.39 51.37 9.18
CA HIS A 451 -4.51 50.39 9.83
C HIS A 451 -5.14 48.98 9.82
N PRO A 452 -5.09 48.25 8.68
CA PRO A 452 -5.67 46.90 8.56
C PRO A 452 -5.08 45.92 9.58
N PHE A 453 -5.94 45.25 10.37
CA PHE A 453 -5.53 44.33 11.43
C PHE A 453 -5.40 42.89 10.92
N TYR A 454 -4.17 42.38 10.82
CA TYR A 454 -3.90 41.02 10.38
C TYR A 454 -3.47 40.10 11.50
N LEU A 455 -3.92 38.84 11.44
CA LEU A 455 -3.29 37.71 12.10
C LEU A 455 -2.37 36.99 11.11
N ASN A 456 -1.09 36.84 11.47
CA ASN A 456 -0.04 36.30 10.61
C ASN A 456 0.77 35.18 11.29
N THR A 457 1.39 34.32 10.48
CA THR A 457 2.31 33.26 10.94
C THR A 457 3.75 33.74 11.17
N VAL A 458 4.10 34.90 10.61
CA VAL A 458 5.41 35.55 10.74
C VAL A 458 5.18 37.01 11.10
N GLN A 459 5.95 37.52 12.06
CA GLN A 459 5.90 38.93 12.43
C GLN A 459 6.41 39.82 11.30
N GLY A 460 5.58 40.74 10.82
CA GLY A 460 5.96 41.66 9.75
C GLY A 460 4.76 42.36 9.14
N THR A 461 4.99 43.27 8.20
CA THR A 461 3.95 43.95 7.43
C THR A 461 3.51 43.12 6.21
N GLY A 462 2.42 43.54 5.56
CA GLY A 462 1.86 42.89 4.37
C GLY A 462 1.01 41.66 4.67
N THR A 463 0.53 41.02 3.59
CA THR A 463 -0.49 39.97 3.62
C THR A 463 0.05 38.57 3.31
N THR A 464 1.31 38.45 2.90
CA THR A 464 1.93 37.17 2.47
C THR A 464 1.82 36.06 3.51
N ASN A 465 1.88 36.40 4.80
CA ASN A 465 1.88 35.44 5.89
C ASN A 465 0.54 35.37 6.63
N ALA A 466 -0.55 35.82 6.00
CA ALA A 466 -1.89 35.81 6.57
C ALA A 466 -2.30 34.41 7.04
N PHE A 467 -2.59 34.28 8.32
CA PHE A 467 -3.16 33.07 8.89
C PHE A 467 -4.67 33.06 8.64
N SER A 468 -5.16 32.04 7.93
CA SER A 468 -6.56 31.96 7.50
C SER A 468 -7.37 30.88 8.22
N SER A 469 -6.71 29.86 8.79
CA SER A 469 -7.41 28.73 9.42
C SER A 469 -8.14 29.16 10.69
N GLY A 470 -9.47 29.07 10.69
CA GLY A 470 -10.30 29.50 11.82
C GLY A 470 -10.43 31.02 11.97
N VAL A 471 -9.88 31.83 11.05
CA VAL A 471 -9.95 33.30 11.09
C VAL A 471 -11.04 33.81 10.15
N THR A 472 -11.77 34.84 10.59
CA THR A 472 -12.76 35.56 9.79
C THR A 472 -12.45 37.06 9.80
N ASN A 473 -12.72 37.72 8.68
CA ASN A 473 -12.53 39.16 8.48
C ASN A 473 -11.08 39.64 8.71
N ASN A 474 -10.09 38.80 8.39
CA ASN A 474 -8.67 39.13 8.55
C ASN A 474 -8.30 40.35 7.69
N GLY A 475 -7.57 41.30 8.24
CA GLY A 475 -7.22 42.56 7.55
C GLY A 475 -8.28 43.66 7.65
N ALA A 476 -9.33 43.50 8.45
CA ALA A 476 -10.32 44.55 8.60
C ALA A 476 -9.74 45.82 9.25
N VAL A 477 -10.24 46.97 8.82
CA VAL A 477 -10.02 48.28 9.47
C VAL A 477 -11.20 48.68 10.36
N SER A 478 -12.33 47.98 10.23
CA SER A 478 -13.52 48.17 11.05
C SER A 478 -14.31 46.86 11.15
N GLY A 479 -14.95 46.61 12.29
CA GLY A 479 -15.77 45.43 12.53
C GLY A 479 -15.03 44.32 13.28
N SER A 480 -15.66 43.14 13.36
CA SER A 480 -15.14 42.02 14.15
C SER A 480 -14.18 41.16 13.33
N VAL A 481 -12.93 41.06 13.76
CA VAL A 481 -11.97 40.03 13.34
C VAL A 481 -12.00 38.92 14.38
N LYS A 482 -12.30 37.68 13.97
CA LYS A 482 -12.46 36.57 14.91
C LYS A 482 -11.58 35.39 14.53
N ILE A 483 -10.91 34.79 15.52
CA ILE A 483 -10.18 33.53 15.40
C ILE A 483 -10.78 32.48 16.35
N VAL A 484 -11.12 31.32 15.80
CA VAL A 484 -11.31 30.07 16.55
C VAL A 484 -10.00 29.30 16.40
N VAL A 485 -9.21 29.21 17.47
CA VAL A 485 -7.84 28.67 17.38
C VAL A 485 -7.91 27.17 17.05
N PRO A 486 -7.49 26.72 15.85
CA PRO A 486 -7.62 25.32 15.48
C PRO A 486 -6.61 24.46 16.25
N ALA A 487 -6.91 23.16 16.40
CA ALA A 487 -6.04 22.23 17.11
C ALA A 487 -4.62 22.13 16.50
N ASN A 488 -4.51 22.33 15.18
CA ASN A 488 -3.24 22.33 14.46
C ASN A 488 -2.61 23.73 14.31
N ALA A 489 -3.09 24.76 15.04
CA ALA A 489 -2.46 26.07 15.02
C ALA A 489 -0.98 25.98 15.42
N PRO A 490 -0.08 26.76 14.77
CA PRO A 490 1.29 26.92 15.25
C PRO A 490 1.33 27.37 16.72
N ASN A 491 2.41 27.05 17.44
CA ASN A 491 2.58 27.50 18.83
C ASN A 491 2.71 29.02 18.97
N THR A 492 2.97 29.73 17.87
CA THR A 492 3.14 31.17 17.84
C THR A 492 2.43 31.74 16.62
N LEU A 493 1.59 32.73 16.85
CA LEU A 493 1.04 33.62 15.82
C LEU A 493 1.40 35.05 16.17
N TYR A 494 1.11 35.97 15.25
CA TYR A 494 1.31 37.40 15.44
C TYR A 494 0.04 38.13 15.04
N TYR A 495 -0.20 39.29 15.66
CA TYR A 495 -1.01 40.31 15.01
C TYR A 495 -0.11 41.44 14.54
N ASN A 496 -0.45 42.05 13.41
CA ASN A 496 0.28 43.19 12.87
C ASN A 496 -0.60 44.07 11.97
N CYS A 497 -0.21 45.32 11.80
CA CYS A 497 -0.78 46.17 10.76
C CYS A 497 -0.20 45.78 9.40
N GLU A 498 -1.01 45.87 8.34
CA GLU A 498 -0.54 45.66 6.97
C GLU A 498 0.56 46.63 6.56
N PHE A 499 0.49 47.90 6.99
CA PHE A 499 1.38 48.96 6.51
C PHE A 499 2.44 49.40 7.53
N HIS A 500 2.18 49.23 8.83
CA HIS A 500 2.97 49.86 9.88
C HIS A 500 3.65 48.81 10.78
N GLY A 501 4.96 48.63 10.63
CA GLY A 501 5.71 47.58 11.30
C GLY A 501 5.79 47.68 12.83
N LEU A 502 5.51 48.86 13.39
CA LEU A 502 5.48 49.06 14.86
C LEU A 502 4.17 48.59 15.50
N MET A 503 3.10 48.42 14.73
CA MET A 503 1.79 48.01 15.23
C MET A 503 1.67 46.49 15.22
N THR A 504 2.29 45.81 16.18
CA THR A 504 2.37 44.35 16.20
C THR A 504 2.49 43.79 17.61
N GLY A 505 2.11 42.53 17.81
CA GLY A 505 2.38 41.77 19.02
C GLY A 505 2.39 40.26 18.77
N VAL A 506 2.91 39.52 19.76
CA VAL A 506 3.02 38.06 19.73
C VAL A 506 1.80 37.42 20.39
N ILE A 507 1.31 36.35 19.79
CA ILE A 507 0.24 35.51 20.32
C ILE A 507 0.83 34.10 20.56
N THR A 508 1.04 33.76 21.82
CA THR A 508 1.48 32.42 22.23
C THR A 508 0.27 31.48 22.28
N ILE A 509 0.34 30.35 21.59
CA ILE A 509 -0.73 29.34 21.56
C ILE A 509 -0.39 28.17 22.50
N THR A 510 -1.19 28.02 23.55
CA THR A 510 -1.12 26.90 24.49
C THR A 510 -2.26 25.91 24.27
N ASN A 511 -2.20 24.76 24.93
CA ASN A 511 -3.32 23.82 24.97
C ASN A 511 -4.41 24.26 25.93
#